data_AF-A0A1E4ES82-F1
#
_entry.id   AF-A0A1E4ES82-F1
#
_cell.length_a   1.000
_cell.length_b   1.000
_cell.length_c   1.000
_cell.angle_alpha   90.00
_cell.angle_beta   90.00
_cell.angle_gamma   90.00
#
_symmetry.space_group_name_H-M   'P 1'
#
loop_
_entity.id
_entity.type
_entity.pdbx_description
1 polymer ?
#
loop_
_entity_poly.entity_id
_entity_poly.type
_entity_poly.pdbx_seq_one_letter_code
_entity_poly.pdbx_strand_id
1 'polypeptide(L)' 'MATIASVHTKTTGFSAASLLAPFRAVGRFMIMLAEASPQMRALNRLSQISDEELSAKGLTREGEVRRILGGAAAL' A
#
# COMPACT_ATOMS: atom_id res chain seq x y z
N MET A 1 50.72 -29.85 -16.36
CA MET A 1 49.69 -28.92 -16.85
C MET A 1 48.33 -29.51 -16.51
N ALA A 2 47.78 -29.18 -15.34
CA ALA A 2 46.47 -29.71 -14.91
C ALA A 2 45.38 -28.74 -15.38
N THR A 3 44.57 -29.18 -16.34
CA THR A 3 43.41 -28.44 -16.83
C THR A 3 42.27 -28.58 -15.82
N ILE A 4 41.90 -27.49 -15.15
CA ILE A 4 40.69 -27.44 -14.32
C ILE A 4 39.51 -27.27 -15.28
N ALA A 5 38.68 -28.31 -15.39
CA ALA A 5 37.40 -28.19 -16.09
C ALA A 5 36.47 -27.31 -15.26
N SER A 6 36.22 -26.08 -15.71
CA SER A 6 35.17 -25.24 -15.15
C SER A 6 33.81 -25.86 -15.48
N VAL A 7 33.12 -26.41 -14.49
CA VAL A 7 31.73 -26.85 -14.65
C VAL A 7 30.85 -25.61 -14.73
N HIS A 8 30.44 -25.25 -15.95
CA HIS A 8 29.42 -24.22 -16.15
C HIS A 8 28.05 -24.82 -15.87
N THR A 9 27.54 -24.64 -14.65
CA THR A 9 26.17 -25.00 -14.31
C THR A 9 25.21 -24.01 -14.97
N LYS A 10 24.79 -24.31 -16.19
CA LYS A 10 23.71 -23.58 -16.86
C LYS A 10 22.43 -23.85 -16.07
N THR A 11 21.98 -22.89 -15.25
CA THR A 11 20.67 -22.87 -14.59
C THR A 11 19.57 -22.62 -15.63
N THR A 12 19.42 -23.55 -16.57
CA THR A 12 18.23 -23.69 -17.41
C THR A 12 17.24 -24.60 -16.69
N GLY A 13 16.52 -24.04 -15.74
CA GLY A 13 15.49 -24.73 -14.99
C GLY A 13 14.54 -23.73 -14.35
N PHE A 14 13.25 -24.04 -14.42
CA PHE A 14 12.17 -23.26 -13.79
C PHE A 14 12.58 -22.92 -12.34
N SER A 15 12.95 -21.66 -12.10
CA SER A 15 13.51 -21.25 -10.81
C SER A 15 12.42 -21.35 -9.75
N ALA A 16 12.76 -21.84 -8.57
CA ALA A 16 11.87 -21.78 -7.40
C ALA A 16 11.37 -20.35 -7.12
N ALA A 17 12.14 -19.33 -7.53
CA ALA A 17 11.71 -17.93 -7.48
C ALA A 17 10.50 -17.62 -8.38
N SER A 18 10.38 -18.30 -9.53
CA SER A 18 9.26 -18.14 -10.47
C SER A 18 7.96 -18.75 -9.91
N LEU A 19 8.05 -19.85 -9.15
CA LEU A 19 6.91 -20.45 -8.46
C LEU A 19 6.41 -19.58 -7.29
N LEU A 20 7.30 -18.83 -6.65
CA LEU A 20 6.99 -17.94 -5.53
C LEU A 20 6.55 -16.53 -5.97
N ALA A 21 6.76 -16.17 -7.23
CA ALA A 21 6.39 -14.87 -7.81
C ALA A 21 4.92 -14.44 -7.55
N PRO A 22 3.89 -15.28 -7.75
CA PRO A 22 2.50 -14.87 -7.52
C PRO A 22 2.22 -14.55 -6.04
N PHE A 23 2.78 -15.31 -5.10
CA PHE A 23 2.61 -15.06 -3.67
C PHE A 23 3.25 -13.74 -3.23
N ARG A 24 4.43 -13.42 -3.78
CA ARG A 24 5.09 -12.12 -3.54
C ARG A 24 4.29 -10.97 -4.13
N ALA A 25 3.63 -11.17 -5.28
CA ALA A 25 2.76 -10.17 -5.89
C ALA A 25 1.53 -9.88 -5.02
N VAL A 26 0.87 -10.92 -4.49
CA VAL A 26 -0.26 -10.77 -3.55
C VAL A 26 0.17 -10.05 -2.28
N GLY A 27 1.33 -10.39 -1.71
CA GLY A 27 1.87 -9.70 -0.54
C GLY A 27 2.11 -8.20 -0.81
N ARG A 28 2.74 -7.86 -1.94
CA ARG A 28 2.94 -6.45 -2.33
C ARG A 28 1.62 -5.73 -2.60
N PHE A 29 0.62 -6.42 -3.12
CA PHE A 29 -0.71 -5.87 -3.31
C PHE A 29 -1.43 -5.56 -1.99
N MET A 30 -1.34 -6.45 -1.00
CA MET A 30 -1.86 -6.18 0.35
C MET A 30 -1.13 -5.02 1.04
N ILE A 31 0.19 -4.95 0.87
CA ILE A 31 1.00 -3.82 1.37
C ILE A 31 0.59 -2.51 0.69
N MET A 32 0.35 -2.52 -0.62
CA MET A 32 -0.13 -1.34 -1.35
C MET A 32 -1.52 -0.90 -0.89
N LEU A 33 -2.44 -1.84 -0.62
CA LEU A 33 -3.75 -1.54 -0.03
C LEU A 33 -3.62 -0.92 1.36
N ALA A 34 -2.64 -1.36 2.15
CA ALA A 34 -2.36 -0.83 3.48
C ALA A 34 -1.67 0.56 3.44
N GLU A 35 -0.67 0.75 2.57
CA GLU A 35 0.05 2.03 2.41
C GLU A 35 -0.83 3.13 1.81
N ALA A 36 -1.82 2.75 1.01
CA ALA A 36 -2.69 3.69 0.34
C ALA A 36 -3.98 4.00 1.11
N SER A 37 -4.02 3.87 2.45
CA SER A 37 -5.27 4.09 3.20
C SER A 37 -5.85 5.47 2.86
N PRO A 38 -6.96 5.55 2.08
CA PRO A 38 -7.48 6.82 1.56
C PRO A 38 -7.96 7.71 2.70
N GLN A 39 -8.31 7.06 3.81
CA GLN A 39 -8.74 7.63 5.08
C GLN A 39 -7.65 8.51 5.69
N MET A 40 -6.40 8.04 5.76
CA MET A 40 -5.31 8.82 6.34
C MET A 40 -5.00 10.06 5.49
N ARG A 41 -5.11 9.94 4.15
CA ARG A 41 -5.00 11.11 3.26
C ARG A 41 -6.16 12.09 3.45
N ALA A 42 -7.38 11.60 3.65
CA ALA A 42 -8.55 12.45 3.88
C ALA A 42 -8.48 13.17 5.24
N LEU A 43 -8.03 12.49 6.29
CA LEU A 43 -7.78 13.10 7.60
C LEU A 43 -6.66 14.14 7.54
N ASN A 44 -5.58 13.86 6.81
CA ASN A 44 -4.48 14.82 6.65
C ASN A 44 -4.89 16.04 5.80
N ARG A 45 -5.85 15.89 4.86
CA ARG A 45 -6.45 17.05 4.20
C ARG A 45 -7.35 17.83 5.15
N LEU A 46 -8.16 17.14 5.96
CA LEU A 46 -9.03 17.80 6.93
C LEU A 46 -8.23 18.56 7.99
N SER A 47 -7.07 18.04 8.41
CA SER A 47 -6.19 18.74 9.36
C SER A 47 -5.54 20.00 8.79
N GLN A 48 -5.39 20.09 7.46
CA GLN A 48 -4.86 21.26 6.77
C GLN A 48 -5.90 22.38 6.58
N ILE A 49 -7.19 22.08 6.71
CA ILE A 49 -8.27 23.06 6.61
C ILE A 49 -8.46 23.69 8.01
N SER A 50 -8.63 25.01 8.08
CA SER A 50 -8.88 25.71 9.35
C SER A 50 -10.34 25.56 9.80
N ASP A 51 -10.58 25.77 11.09
CA ASP A 51 -11.94 25.66 11.64
C ASP A 51 -12.86 26.81 11.15
N GLU A 52 -12.32 28.00 10.90
CA GLU A 52 -13.02 29.09 10.21
C GLU A 52 -13.47 28.67 8.80
N GLU A 53 -12.60 28.02 8.02
CA GLU A 53 -12.95 27.53 6.68
C GLU A 53 -13.97 26.39 6.71
N LEU A 54 -13.91 25.52 7.71
CA LEU A 54 -14.91 24.49 7.96
C LEU A 54 -16.27 25.12 8.28
N SER A 55 -16.29 26.11 9.18
CA SER A 55 -17.53 26.80 9.58
C SER A 55 -18.14 27.63 8.45
N ALA A 56 -17.32 28.28 7.61
CA ALA A 56 -17.76 28.99 6.42
C ALA A 56 -18.44 28.05 5.40
N LYS A 57 -18.10 26.75 5.43
CA LYS A 57 -18.74 25.69 4.65
C LYS A 57 -19.92 25.04 5.38
N GLY A 58 -20.25 25.48 6.60
CA GLY A 58 -21.27 24.88 7.45
C GLY A 58 -20.91 23.48 7.97
N LEU A 59 -19.62 23.13 7.93
CA LEU A 59 -19.09 21.83 8.34
C LEU A 59 -18.50 21.91 9.74
N THR A 60 -18.52 20.78 10.45
CA THR A 60 -17.85 20.63 11.75
C THR A 60 -16.72 19.61 11.64
N ARG A 61 -15.60 19.86 12.31
CA ARG A 61 -14.43 18.96 12.29
C ARG A 61 -14.80 17.53 12.74
N GLU A 62 -15.56 17.43 13.83
CA GLU A 62 -16.11 16.17 14.37
C GLU A 62 -16.98 15.41 13.35
N GLY A 63 -17.91 16.11 12.68
CA GLY A 63 -18.76 15.51 11.65
C GLY A 63 -17.96 14.97 10.48
N GLU A 64 -16.90 15.68 10.11
CA GLU A 64 -16.08 15.33 8.97
C GLU A 64 -15.09 14.20 9.25
N VAL A 65 -14.54 14.14 10.46
CA VAL A 65 -13.83 12.96 10.95
C VAL A 65 -14.75 11.74 10.98
N ARG A 66 -15.98 11.88 11.51
CA ARG A 66 -16.96 10.78 11.57
C ARG A 66 -17.38 10.31 10.18
N ARG A 67 -17.49 11.21 9.20
CA ARG A 67 -17.77 10.86 7.80
C ARG A 67 -16.61 10.07 7.17
N ILE A 68 -15.37 10.49 7.42
CA ILE A 68 -14.16 9.84 6.87
C ILE A 68 -13.94 8.46 7.50
N LEU A 69 -14.12 8.32 8.82
CA LEU A 69 -13.95 7.04 9.53
C LEU A 69 -15.18 6.13 9.41
N GLY A 70 -16.39 6.68 9.41
CA GLY A 70 -17.63 5.91 9.33
C GLY A 70 -17.84 5.23 7.98
N GLY A 71 -17.36 5.84 6.88
CA GLY A 71 -17.34 5.20 5.57
C GLY A 71 -16.35 4.03 5.46
N ALA A 72 -15.39 3.91 6.38
CA ALA A 72 -14.38 2.84 6.38
C ALA A 72 -14.84 1.54 7.05
N ALA A 73 -15.80 1.62 7.98
CA ALA A 73 -16.36 0.44 8.65
C ALA A 73 -17.41 -0.31 7.82
N ALA A 74 -17.79 0.23 6.65
CA ALA A 74 -18.80 -0.32 5.75
C ALA A 74 -18.22 -1.09 4.55
N LEU A 75 -16.89 -1.23 4.47
CA LEU A 75 -16.16 -2.04 3.48
C LEU A 75 -15.49 -3.22 4.18
#